data_AF-A0A1B9N527-F1
#
_entry.id   AF-A0A1B9N527-F1
#
_cell.length_a   1.000
_cell.length_b   1.000
_cell.length_c   1.000
_cell.angle_alpha   90.00
_cell.angle_beta   90.00
_cell.angle_gamma   90.00
#
_symmetry.space_group_name_H-M   'P 1'
#
loop_
_entity.id
_entity.type
_entity.pdbx_description
1 polymer ?
#
loop_
_entity_poly.entity_id
_entity_poly.type
_entity_poly.pdbx_seq_one_letter_code
_entity_poly.pdbx_strand_id
1 'polypeptide(L)'
;MKTEANIALQAESENEHTTPYQKRTLFASTVGYALDGMDMMILGVCFSLISTSFNLTKADLGTLTSVTLLGAVLGGILFGILADKYGRVRVFSWTILIFSLFTGLCAISPNYECFLIFRFLSGLGLGGEFGIGMTLVSESWPKNKRSRATSIVALGFQAGIILAALTVNFIGEIYGWRWAFAIGVLPALFVAWTRKGLKEPEIWQNLKAQNKNKIAIGKLFKNPRTIATTTGLTIACAVQNFGFYGLMVWMPNMIATELKLPFKNTMFWTISTTIGMSLGILIFGWLCDKFGRRPSYILFLFVSAVSIWFYFHQTDMFILIIFGSAIGFFVNGMMGGYGALLAEHYPTDARSSAENIIFNVGRGIAGISQVLIAYLATVYSISYALALLSAAYLLSAAAFVFLIPETKGKELE
;
A
#
# COMPACT_ATOMS: atom_id res chain seq x y z
N MET A 1 -3.92 2.98 45.38
CA MET A 1 -5.38 2.94 45.07
C MET A 1 -5.96 4.23 44.49
N LYS A 2 -6.25 5.31 45.26
CA LYS A 2 -6.87 6.53 44.66
C LYS A 2 -5.97 7.24 43.63
N THR A 3 -4.65 7.24 43.84
CA THR A 3 -3.67 7.84 42.92
C THR A 3 -3.51 7.03 41.63
N GLU A 4 -3.46 5.69 41.71
CA GLU A 4 -3.39 4.82 40.54
C GLU A 4 -4.69 4.82 39.73
N ALA A 5 -5.85 4.90 40.40
CA ALA A 5 -7.13 5.03 39.73
C ALA A 5 -7.27 6.39 39.00
N ASN A 6 -6.76 7.48 39.59
CA ASN A 6 -6.73 8.79 38.93
C ASN A 6 -5.73 8.84 37.76
N ILE A 7 -4.59 8.15 37.85
CA ILE A 7 -3.64 8.00 36.74
C ILE A 7 -4.26 7.17 35.61
N ALA A 8 -4.98 6.08 35.95
CA ALA A 8 -5.68 5.26 34.96
C ALA A 8 -6.83 6.03 34.27
N LEU A 9 -7.59 6.84 35.02
CA LEU A 9 -8.65 7.70 34.49
C LEU A 9 -8.10 8.88 33.66
N GLN A 10 -6.93 9.43 34.02
CA GLN A 10 -6.23 10.41 33.18
C GLN A 10 -5.65 9.77 31.90
N ALA A 11 -5.12 8.55 31.98
CA ALA A 11 -4.67 7.80 30.80
C ALA A 11 -5.82 7.36 29.89
N GLU A 12 -7.03 7.13 30.44
CA GLU A 12 -8.26 6.90 29.67
C GLU A 12 -8.79 8.19 29.04
N SER A 13 -8.73 9.34 29.73
CA SER A 13 -9.18 10.63 29.18
C SER A 13 -8.22 11.23 28.14
N GLU A 14 -6.90 11.04 28.30
CA GLU A 14 -5.90 11.34 27.25
C GLU A 14 -6.06 10.41 26.03
N ASN A 15 -6.60 9.20 26.23
CA ASN A 15 -6.93 8.29 25.14
C ASN A 15 -8.16 8.72 24.32
N GLU A 16 -9.02 9.61 24.83
CA GLU A 16 -10.23 10.05 24.10
C GLU A 16 -9.92 11.15 23.07
N HIS A 17 -9.07 12.13 23.41
CA HIS A 17 -8.81 13.28 22.55
C HIS A 17 -7.56 13.14 21.68
N THR A 18 -7.75 13.21 20.36
CA THR A 18 -6.65 13.18 19.39
C THR A 18 -5.85 14.48 19.41
N THR A 19 -4.54 14.38 19.64
CA THR A 19 -3.65 15.55 19.74
C THR A 19 -3.45 16.22 18.37
N PRO A 20 -3.11 17.53 18.32
CA PRO A 20 -2.78 18.19 17.06
C PRO A 20 -1.62 17.52 16.30
N TYR A 21 -0.65 16.96 17.04
CA TYR A 21 0.45 16.20 16.47
C TYR A 21 -0.04 14.93 15.76
N GLN A 22 -0.89 14.14 16.42
CA GLN A 22 -1.50 12.92 15.84
C GLN A 22 -2.29 13.20 14.57
N LYS A 23 -3.05 14.30 14.54
CA LYS A 23 -3.81 14.71 13.34
C LYS A 23 -2.88 15.11 12.20
N ARG A 24 -1.77 15.81 12.50
CA ARG A 24 -0.79 16.24 11.49
C ARG A 24 0.01 15.06 10.93
N THR A 25 0.46 14.13 11.77
CA THR A 25 1.16 12.92 11.30
C THR A 25 0.24 12.07 10.44
N LEU A 26 -1.02 11.90 10.86
CA LEU A 26 -2.01 11.18 10.08
C LEU A 26 -2.24 11.83 8.72
N PHE A 27 -2.55 13.12 8.70
CA PHE A 27 -2.78 13.86 7.45
C PHE A 27 -1.58 13.81 6.51
N ALA A 28 -0.37 14.06 7.02
CA ALA A 28 0.84 14.06 6.20
C ALA A 28 1.18 12.66 5.66
N SER A 29 0.94 11.59 6.43
CA SER A 29 1.11 10.21 5.94
C SER A 29 0.03 9.81 4.94
N THR A 30 -1.24 10.18 5.17
CA THR A 30 -2.33 9.93 4.21
C THR A 30 -2.09 10.64 2.89
N VAL A 31 -1.68 11.92 2.92
CA VAL A 31 -1.34 12.67 1.71
C VAL A 31 -0.13 12.05 1.02
N GLY A 32 0.96 11.73 1.73
CA GLY A 32 2.11 11.04 1.13
C GLY A 32 1.72 9.74 0.42
N TYR A 33 0.90 8.90 1.05
CA TYR A 33 0.45 7.65 0.43
C TYR A 33 -0.57 7.85 -0.71
N ALA A 34 -1.33 8.95 -0.70
CA ALA A 34 -2.15 9.35 -1.85
C ALA A 34 -1.30 9.75 -3.06
N LEU A 35 -0.18 10.41 -2.82
CA LEU A 35 0.76 10.78 -3.88
C LEU A 35 1.46 9.56 -4.48
N ASP A 36 1.78 8.54 -3.66
CA ASP A 36 2.24 7.23 -4.14
C ASP A 36 1.19 6.59 -5.09
N GLY A 37 -0.06 6.47 -4.63
CA GLY A 37 -1.15 5.92 -5.45
C GLY A 37 -1.40 6.70 -6.74
N MET A 38 -1.27 8.02 -6.69
CA MET A 38 -1.41 8.87 -7.87
C MET A 38 -0.30 8.61 -8.90
N ASP A 39 0.97 8.58 -8.48
CA ASP A 39 2.10 8.33 -9.39
C ASP A 39 1.99 6.96 -10.07
N MET A 40 1.75 5.91 -9.28
CA MET A 40 1.62 4.56 -9.82
C MET A 40 0.49 4.47 -10.84
N MET A 41 -0.63 5.13 -10.58
CA MET A 41 -1.80 5.05 -11.44
C MET A 41 -1.69 5.95 -12.69
N ILE A 42 -1.01 7.11 -12.62
CA ILE A 42 -0.75 7.94 -13.81
C ILE A 42 -0.04 7.12 -14.89
N LEU A 43 0.98 6.36 -14.51
CA LEU A 43 1.70 5.51 -15.45
C LEU A 43 0.75 4.53 -16.16
N GLY A 44 -0.09 3.81 -15.40
CA GLY A 44 -1.03 2.83 -15.95
C GLY A 44 -2.08 3.44 -16.88
N VAL A 45 -2.67 4.58 -16.50
CA VAL A 45 -3.70 5.26 -17.31
C VAL A 45 -3.09 5.90 -18.57
N CYS A 46 -1.83 6.34 -18.53
CA CYS A 46 -1.15 6.93 -19.68
C CYS A 46 -0.54 5.91 -20.66
N PHE A 47 -0.61 4.59 -20.43
CA PHE A 47 0.07 3.61 -21.28
C PHE A 47 -0.21 3.74 -22.77
N SER A 48 -1.48 3.91 -23.16
CA SER A 48 -1.84 4.03 -24.59
C SER A 48 -1.19 5.26 -25.24
N LEU A 49 -1.18 6.39 -24.53
CA LEU A 49 -0.61 7.65 -24.99
C LEU A 49 0.92 7.57 -25.09
N ILE A 50 1.59 6.97 -24.10
CA ILE A 50 3.04 6.77 -24.08
C ILE A 50 3.45 5.79 -25.18
N SER A 51 2.70 4.69 -25.35
CA SER A 51 2.96 3.67 -26.37
C SER A 51 2.96 4.25 -27.77
N THR A 52 2.00 5.13 -28.07
CA THR A 52 1.91 5.82 -29.35
C THR A 52 3.05 6.83 -29.51
N SER A 53 3.40 7.56 -28.45
CA SER A 53 4.43 8.61 -28.49
C SER A 53 5.86 8.09 -28.71
N PHE A 54 6.19 6.92 -28.18
CA PHE A 54 7.52 6.32 -28.30
C PHE A 54 7.55 5.07 -29.20
N ASN A 55 6.44 4.74 -29.89
CA ASN A 55 6.28 3.52 -30.69
C ASN A 55 6.61 2.23 -29.92
N LEU A 56 6.12 2.12 -28.69
CA LEU A 56 6.45 1.03 -27.78
C LEU A 56 5.64 -0.22 -28.07
N THR A 57 6.28 -1.37 -27.87
CA THR A 57 5.61 -2.66 -27.80
C THR A 57 4.95 -2.87 -26.42
N LYS A 58 4.08 -3.88 -26.32
CA LYS A 58 3.54 -4.30 -25.02
C LYS A 58 4.63 -4.76 -24.04
N ALA A 59 5.73 -5.33 -24.57
CA ALA A 59 6.86 -5.75 -23.75
C ALA A 59 7.56 -4.54 -23.10
N ASP A 60 7.73 -3.45 -23.84
CA ASP A 60 8.35 -2.21 -23.35
C ASP A 60 7.53 -1.55 -22.23
N LEU A 61 6.19 -1.57 -22.34
CA LEU A 61 5.30 -1.11 -21.27
C LEU A 61 5.40 -2.01 -20.02
N GLY A 62 5.56 -3.32 -20.21
CA GLY A 62 5.85 -4.27 -19.14
C GLY A 62 7.19 -3.98 -18.44
N THR A 63 8.22 -3.63 -19.20
CA THR A 63 9.52 -3.21 -18.66
C THR A 63 9.41 -1.95 -17.82
N LEU A 64 8.60 -0.95 -18.24
CA LEU A 64 8.38 0.28 -17.46
C LEU A 64 7.81 0.02 -16.07
N THR A 65 6.79 -0.84 -15.98
CA THR A 65 6.20 -1.20 -14.68
C THR A 65 7.20 -1.97 -13.83
N SER A 66 7.90 -2.92 -14.42
CA SER A 66 8.87 -3.78 -13.73
C SER A 66 10.04 -2.97 -13.16
N VAL A 67 10.60 -2.05 -13.93
CA VAL A 67 11.70 -1.18 -13.51
C VAL A 67 11.27 -0.21 -12.40
N THR A 68 10.04 0.33 -12.48
CA THR A 68 9.48 1.14 -11.39
C THR A 68 9.35 0.33 -10.10
N LEU A 69 8.78 -0.88 -10.19
CA LEU A 69 8.60 -1.77 -9.04
C LEU A 69 9.93 -2.21 -8.44
N LEU A 70 10.94 -2.50 -9.28
CA LEU A 70 12.30 -2.80 -8.83
C LEU A 70 12.88 -1.60 -8.06
N GLY A 71 12.69 -0.39 -8.59
CA GLY A 71 13.01 0.85 -7.88
C GLY A 71 12.34 0.90 -6.51
N ALA A 72 11.03 0.63 -6.43
CA ALA A 72 10.29 0.63 -5.16
C ALA A 72 10.79 -0.41 -4.15
N VAL A 73 11.18 -1.61 -4.60
CA VAL A 73 11.80 -2.63 -3.74
C VAL A 73 13.12 -2.12 -3.16
N LEU A 74 14.03 -1.66 -4.02
CA LEU A 74 15.34 -1.16 -3.58
C LEU A 74 15.20 0.10 -2.71
N GLY A 75 14.25 0.96 -3.05
CA GLY A 75 13.90 2.17 -2.34
C GLY A 75 13.35 1.89 -0.95
N GLY A 76 12.44 0.93 -0.81
CA GLY A 76 11.89 0.51 0.47
C GLY A 76 12.98 -0.03 1.40
N ILE A 77 13.90 -0.85 0.86
CA ILE A 77 15.06 -1.32 1.63
C ILE A 77 15.91 -0.13 2.06
N LEU A 78 16.36 0.70 1.12
CA LEU A 78 17.25 1.83 1.39
C LEU A 78 16.64 2.84 2.37
N PHE A 79 15.46 3.37 2.07
CA PHE A 79 14.85 4.44 2.84
C PHE A 79 14.24 3.96 4.16
N GLY A 80 13.82 2.70 4.28
CA GLY A 80 13.44 2.12 5.57
C GLY A 80 14.62 2.12 6.56
N ILE A 81 15.80 1.70 6.09
CA ILE A 81 17.04 1.70 6.89
C ILE A 81 17.46 3.12 7.26
N LEU A 82 17.41 4.03 6.29
CA LEU A 82 17.73 5.44 6.53
C LEU A 82 16.76 6.06 7.53
N ALA A 83 15.47 5.72 7.49
CA ALA A 83 14.47 6.27 8.41
C ALA A 83 14.67 5.81 9.85
N ASP A 84 15.13 4.57 10.08
CA ASP A 84 15.55 4.10 11.41
C ASP A 84 16.76 4.88 11.95
N LYS A 85 17.72 5.20 11.08
CA LYS A 85 18.96 5.89 11.49
C LYS A 85 18.80 7.41 11.63
N TYR A 86 18.19 8.07 10.65
CA TYR A 86 18.20 9.52 10.48
C TYR A 86 16.90 10.22 10.87
N GLY A 87 15.81 9.47 11.06
CA GLY A 87 14.50 9.98 11.49
C GLY A 87 13.39 9.69 10.47
N ARG A 88 12.17 9.49 10.97
CA ARG A 88 10.98 9.20 10.17
C ARG A 88 10.65 10.38 9.27
N VAL A 89 10.42 11.55 9.86
CA VAL A 89 9.93 12.75 9.15
C VAL A 89 10.95 13.21 8.13
N ARG A 90 12.24 13.21 8.50
CA ARG A 90 13.32 13.63 7.60
C ARG A 90 13.41 12.74 6.37
N VAL A 91 13.48 11.43 6.55
CA VAL A 91 13.67 10.51 5.42
C VAL A 91 12.40 10.39 4.59
N PHE A 92 11.22 10.46 5.20
CA PHE A 92 9.95 10.56 4.48
C PHE A 92 9.87 11.82 3.59
N SER A 93 10.53 12.91 3.98
CA SER A 93 10.60 14.11 3.14
C SER A 93 11.54 13.90 1.94
N TRP A 94 12.63 13.16 2.12
CA TRP A 94 13.56 12.83 1.04
C TRP A 94 12.92 11.94 -0.02
N THR A 95 12.18 10.91 0.41
CA THR A 95 11.48 10.00 -0.51
C THR A 95 10.47 10.75 -1.37
N ILE A 96 9.68 11.66 -0.78
CA ILE A 96 8.73 12.47 -1.53
C ILE A 96 9.41 13.36 -2.55
N LEU A 97 10.48 14.07 -2.16
CA LEU A 97 11.22 14.94 -3.06
C LEU A 97 11.83 14.16 -4.23
N ILE A 98 12.41 12.98 -3.94
CA ILE A 98 13.01 12.12 -4.97
C ILE A 98 11.95 11.66 -5.95
N PHE A 99 10.85 11.03 -5.49
CA PHE A 99 9.87 10.53 -6.45
C PHE A 99 9.22 11.67 -7.22
N SER A 100 8.83 12.76 -6.57
CA SER A 100 8.16 13.89 -7.22
C SER A 100 9.03 14.55 -8.28
N LEU A 101 10.32 14.71 -8.00
CA LEU A 101 11.29 15.25 -8.96
C LEU A 101 11.37 14.35 -10.19
N PHE A 102 11.61 13.05 -10.01
CA PHE A 102 11.80 12.13 -11.13
C PHE A 102 10.51 11.85 -11.90
N THR A 103 9.35 11.85 -11.23
CA THR A 103 8.04 11.86 -11.89
C THR A 103 7.86 13.11 -12.74
N GLY A 104 8.26 14.28 -12.25
CA GLY A 104 8.28 15.50 -13.05
C GLY A 104 9.20 15.41 -14.27
N LEU A 105 10.40 14.89 -14.08
CA LEU A 105 11.38 14.72 -15.17
C LEU A 105 10.88 13.76 -16.26
N CYS A 106 9.98 12.83 -15.94
CA CYS A 106 9.29 12.00 -16.93
C CYS A 106 8.54 12.84 -17.97
N ALA A 107 7.99 14.00 -17.59
CA ALA A 107 7.28 14.91 -18.49
C ALA A 107 8.17 15.47 -19.60
N ILE A 108 9.47 15.63 -19.36
CA ILE A 108 10.44 16.20 -20.32
C ILE A 108 11.40 15.15 -20.90
N SER A 109 11.16 13.87 -20.63
CA SER A 109 11.97 12.76 -21.15
C SER A 109 12.05 12.77 -22.68
N PRO A 110 13.24 12.81 -23.30
CA PRO A 110 13.35 12.92 -24.77
C PRO A 110 13.08 11.58 -25.47
N ASN A 111 13.36 10.45 -24.81
CA ASN A 111 13.23 9.11 -25.36
C ASN A 111 12.84 8.11 -24.25
N TYR A 112 12.55 6.88 -24.68
CA TYR A 112 12.12 5.78 -23.82
C TYR A 112 13.14 5.41 -22.74
N GLU A 113 14.44 5.39 -23.07
CA GLU A 113 15.50 5.03 -22.11
C GLU A 113 15.62 6.05 -20.97
N CYS A 114 15.57 7.34 -21.27
CA CYS A 114 15.53 8.38 -20.25
C CYS A 114 14.26 8.25 -19.39
N PHE A 115 13.12 7.93 -20.00
CA PHE A 115 11.87 7.70 -19.28
C PHE A 115 11.97 6.49 -18.34
N LEU A 116 12.59 5.38 -18.77
CA LEU A 116 12.86 4.21 -17.95
C LEU A 116 13.72 4.54 -16.73
N ILE A 117 14.81 5.30 -16.91
CA ILE A 117 15.70 5.72 -15.82
C ILE A 117 14.93 6.59 -14.82
N PHE A 118 14.15 7.55 -15.28
CA PHE A 118 13.35 8.39 -14.40
C PHE A 118 12.28 7.58 -13.65
N ARG A 119 11.66 6.59 -14.30
CA ARG A 119 10.72 5.66 -13.66
C ARG A 119 11.37 4.78 -12.60
N PHE A 120 12.60 4.32 -12.83
CA PHE A 120 13.38 3.61 -11.82
C PHE A 120 13.62 4.49 -10.58
N LEU A 121 14.09 5.72 -10.81
CA LEU A 121 14.45 6.66 -9.75
C LEU A 121 13.21 7.17 -9.00
N SER A 122 12.09 7.38 -9.69
CA SER A 122 10.82 7.69 -9.03
C SER A 122 10.35 6.51 -8.19
N GLY A 123 10.43 5.28 -8.72
CA GLY A 123 10.20 4.04 -7.98
C GLY A 123 11.02 3.97 -6.70
N LEU A 124 12.31 4.33 -6.76
CA LEU A 124 13.19 4.37 -5.59
C LEU A 124 12.65 5.27 -4.47
N GLY A 125 12.11 6.45 -4.79
CA GLY A 125 11.46 7.30 -3.80
C GLY A 125 10.16 6.69 -3.25
N LEU A 126 9.28 6.18 -4.13
CA LEU A 126 7.99 5.58 -3.75
C LEU A 126 8.13 4.41 -2.76
N GLY A 127 9.22 3.66 -2.87
CA GLY A 127 9.49 2.51 -2.01
C GLY A 127 9.46 2.83 -0.51
N GLY A 128 9.88 4.03 -0.12
CA GLY A 128 9.91 4.44 1.29
C GLY A 128 8.60 5.02 1.83
N GLU A 129 7.63 5.35 0.95
CA GLU A 129 6.46 6.14 1.34
C GLU A 129 5.52 5.38 2.27
N PHE A 130 5.17 4.15 1.90
CA PHE A 130 4.25 3.33 2.66
C PHE A 130 4.75 3.07 4.07
N GLY A 131 5.94 2.49 4.21
CA GLY A 131 6.42 2.03 5.51
C GLY A 131 6.82 3.19 6.42
N ILE A 132 7.44 4.26 5.91
CA ILE A 132 7.76 5.39 6.79
C ILE A 132 6.49 6.11 7.26
N GLY A 133 5.52 6.28 6.36
CA GLY A 133 4.22 6.90 6.68
C GLY A 133 3.42 6.09 7.70
N MET A 134 3.38 4.76 7.54
CA MET A 134 2.74 3.84 8.48
C MET A 134 3.45 3.85 9.84
N THR A 135 4.78 3.82 9.87
CA THR A 135 5.58 3.87 11.10
C THR A 135 5.34 5.17 11.87
N LEU A 136 5.32 6.31 11.16
CA LEU A 136 5.08 7.61 11.78
C LEU A 136 3.71 7.68 12.49
N VAL A 137 2.68 7.11 11.86
CA VAL A 137 1.33 7.08 12.43
C VAL A 137 1.23 6.04 13.55
N SER A 138 1.80 4.84 13.38
CA SER A 138 1.73 3.78 14.38
C SER A 138 2.48 4.11 15.67
N GLU A 139 3.59 4.85 15.57
CA GLU A 139 4.37 5.36 16.73
C GLU A 139 3.71 6.57 17.42
N SER A 140 2.80 7.28 16.73
CA SER A 140 2.15 8.48 17.28
C SER A 140 0.76 8.22 17.87
N TRP A 141 0.15 7.08 17.56
CA TRP A 141 -1.23 6.74 17.93
C TRP A 141 -1.29 5.62 18.97
N PRO A 142 -2.27 5.68 19.90
CA PRO A 142 -2.40 4.68 20.95
C PRO A 142 -2.79 3.31 20.40
N LYS A 143 -2.36 2.25 21.09
CA LYS A 143 -2.55 0.83 20.71
C LYS A 143 -3.98 0.40 20.35
N ASN A 144 -4.99 1.08 20.88
CA ASN A 144 -6.42 0.80 20.69
C ASN A 144 -7.05 1.55 19.50
N LYS A 145 -6.34 2.51 18.90
CA LYS A 145 -6.77 3.27 17.71
C LYS A 145 -5.76 3.18 16.57
N ARG A 146 -4.65 2.47 16.78
CA ARG A 146 -3.53 2.36 15.84
C ARG A 146 -3.95 1.76 14.51
N SER A 147 -4.79 0.73 14.51
CA SER A 147 -5.26 0.09 13.28
C SER A 147 -6.22 1.03 12.53
N ARG A 148 -7.11 1.73 13.23
CA ARG A 148 -7.97 2.76 12.60
C ARG A 148 -7.16 3.91 11.98
N ALA A 149 -6.10 4.37 12.64
CA ALA A 149 -5.26 5.44 12.13
C ALA A 149 -4.51 5.00 10.85
N THR A 150 -3.92 3.80 10.87
CA THR A 150 -3.25 3.23 9.70
C THR A 150 -4.22 2.92 8.55
N SER A 151 -5.48 2.58 8.83
CA SER A 151 -6.55 2.53 7.82
C SER A 151 -6.80 3.86 7.11
N ILE A 152 -6.80 4.98 7.84
CA ILE A 152 -6.98 6.29 7.22
C ILE A 152 -5.76 6.66 6.34
N VAL A 153 -4.56 6.20 6.70
CA VAL A 153 -3.40 6.31 5.78
C VAL A 153 -3.65 5.50 4.52
N ALA A 154 -4.06 4.23 4.65
CA ALA A 154 -4.31 3.34 3.51
C ALA A 154 -5.36 3.87 2.52
N LEU A 155 -6.38 4.60 3.00
CA LEU A 155 -7.34 5.30 2.13
C LEU A 155 -6.69 6.34 1.23
N GLY A 156 -5.56 6.92 1.62
CA GLY A 156 -4.80 7.86 0.81
C GLY A 156 -4.54 7.30 -0.58
N PHE A 157 -4.07 6.06 -0.69
CA PHE A 157 -3.78 5.42 -1.97
C PHE A 157 -5.00 5.35 -2.90
N GLN A 158 -6.20 5.07 -2.35
CA GLN A 158 -7.44 5.06 -3.12
C GLN A 158 -7.81 6.45 -3.65
N ALA A 159 -7.64 7.48 -2.80
CA ALA A 159 -7.81 8.86 -3.25
C ALA A 159 -6.79 9.22 -4.36
N GLY A 160 -5.55 8.73 -4.23
CA GLY A 160 -4.50 8.88 -5.24
C GLY A 160 -4.87 8.32 -6.61
N ILE A 161 -5.41 7.10 -6.65
CA ILE A 161 -5.89 6.46 -7.89
C ILE A 161 -6.95 7.31 -8.58
N ILE A 162 -7.91 7.83 -7.82
CA ILE A 162 -8.97 8.69 -8.35
C ILE A 162 -8.37 9.99 -8.91
N LEU A 163 -7.45 10.61 -8.15
CA LEU A 163 -6.77 11.84 -8.58
C LEU A 163 -5.95 11.62 -9.86
N ALA A 164 -5.30 10.46 -10.02
CA ALA A 164 -4.59 10.11 -11.24
C ALA A 164 -5.54 10.01 -12.44
N ALA A 165 -6.66 9.29 -12.30
CA ALA A 165 -7.63 9.16 -13.38
C ALA A 165 -8.20 10.52 -13.82
N LEU A 166 -8.55 11.38 -12.85
CA LEU A 166 -9.01 12.75 -13.14
C LEU A 166 -7.91 13.58 -13.81
N THR A 167 -6.67 13.47 -13.35
CA THR A 167 -5.53 14.18 -13.94
C THR A 167 -5.32 13.76 -15.38
N VAL A 168 -5.33 12.47 -15.69
CA VAL A 168 -5.14 12.01 -17.06
C VAL A 168 -6.31 12.39 -17.96
N ASN A 169 -7.56 12.27 -17.49
CA ASN A 169 -8.72 12.63 -18.30
C ASN A 169 -8.80 14.13 -18.60
N PHE A 170 -8.60 15.00 -17.61
CA PHE A 170 -8.71 16.45 -17.83
C PHE A 170 -7.44 17.09 -18.38
N ILE A 171 -6.29 16.43 -18.24
CA ILE A 171 -5.00 17.06 -18.55
C ILE A 171 -4.20 16.20 -19.53
N GLY A 172 -4.04 14.92 -19.26
CA GLY A 172 -3.32 13.99 -20.11
C GLY A 172 -3.92 13.80 -21.51
N GLU A 173 -5.25 13.68 -21.62
CA GLU A 173 -5.93 13.49 -22.91
C GLU A 173 -6.02 14.79 -23.72
N ILE A 174 -6.17 15.94 -23.06
CA ILE A 174 -6.35 17.24 -23.71
C ILE A 174 -5.02 17.88 -24.10
N TYR A 175 -4.05 17.89 -23.19
CA TYR A 175 -2.76 18.58 -23.38
C TYR A 175 -1.61 17.60 -23.66
N GLY A 176 -1.84 16.30 -23.53
CA GLY A 176 -0.85 15.25 -23.72
C GLY A 176 -0.33 14.66 -22.41
N TRP A 177 0.06 13.38 -22.45
CA TRP A 177 0.45 12.59 -21.27
C TRP A 177 1.60 13.22 -20.46
N ARG A 178 2.48 13.99 -21.10
CA ARG A 178 3.59 14.68 -20.44
C ARG A 178 3.10 15.63 -19.34
N TRP A 179 1.97 16.32 -19.55
CA TRP A 179 1.41 17.21 -18.54
C TRP A 179 0.82 16.48 -17.33
N ALA A 180 0.34 15.25 -17.51
CA ALA A 180 -0.09 14.41 -16.39
C ALA A 180 1.10 14.09 -15.46
N PHE A 181 2.29 13.83 -16.02
CA PHE A 181 3.52 13.65 -15.24
C PHE A 181 4.08 14.95 -14.67
N ALA A 182 3.94 16.07 -15.37
CA ALA A 182 4.39 17.38 -14.86
C ALA A 182 3.69 17.75 -13.54
N ILE A 183 2.42 17.36 -13.39
CA ILE A 183 1.64 17.54 -12.15
C ILE A 183 2.20 16.69 -11.00
N GLY A 184 2.90 15.61 -11.30
CA GLY A 184 3.65 14.82 -10.32
C GLY A 184 4.77 15.59 -9.61
N VAL A 185 5.10 16.82 -10.02
CA VAL A 185 5.98 17.74 -9.27
C VAL A 185 5.25 18.48 -8.14
N LEU A 186 3.93 18.73 -8.26
CA LEU A 186 3.16 19.43 -7.23
C LEU A 186 3.29 18.83 -5.83
N PRO A 187 3.32 17.49 -5.66
CA PRO A 187 3.61 16.83 -4.39
C PRO A 187 4.87 17.37 -3.68
N ALA A 188 5.96 17.64 -4.41
CA ALA A 188 7.19 18.22 -3.86
C ALA A 188 6.95 19.59 -3.21
N LEU A 189 6.09 20.43 -3.81
CA LEU A 189 5.73 21.73 -3.27
C LEU A 189 4.90 21.58 -1.99
N PHE A 190 4.05 20.55 -1.93
CA PHE A 190 3.25 20.23 -0.74
C PHE A 190 4.07 19.63 0.42
N VAL A 191 5.26 19.05 0.17
CA VAL A 191 6.16 18.57 1.25
C VAL A 191 6.52 19.68 2.21
N ALA A 192 6.94 20.84 1.69
CA ALA A 192 7.38 21.95 2.53
C ALA A 192 6.27 22.43 3.47
N TRP A 193 5.01 22.41 3.01
CA TRP A 193 3.85 22.80 3.81
C TRP A 193 3.44 21.71 4.80
N THR A 194 3.24 20.48 4.33
CA THR A 194 2.78 19.36 5.15
C THR A 194 3.78 18.97 6.23
N ARG A 195 5.08 19.22 6.03
CA ARG A 195 6.15 18.85 6.98
C ARG A 195 6.55 19.99 7.91
N LYS A 196 6.07 21.21 7.68
CA LYS A 196 6.39 22.36 8.54
C LYS A 196 5.84 22.10 9.96
N GLY A 197 6.76 21.94 10.92
CA GLY A 197 6.40 21.70 12.32
C GLY A 197 6.03 20.26 12.66
N LEU A 198 6.26 19.30 11.77
CA LEU A 198 6.26 17.88 12.14
C LEU A 198 7.56 17.54 12.85
N LYS A 199 7.43 17.06 14.09
CA LYS A 199 8.54 16.56 14.90
C LYS A 199 8.69 15.06 14.67
N GLU A 200 9.89 14.53 14.90
CA GLU A 200 10.11 13.08 14.94
C GLU A 200 9.32 12.46 16.11
N PRO A 201 8.85 11.20 16.02
CA PRO A 201 8.17 10.53 17.12
C PRO A 201 9.00 10.48 18.40
N GLU A 202 8.37 10.65 19.55
CA GLU A 202 9.05 10.66 20.86
C GLU A 202 9.83 9.36 21.12
N ILE A 203 9.28 8.22 20.70
CA ILE A 203 9.91 6.90 20.84
C ILE A 203 11.25 6.86 20.09
N TRP A 204 11.30 7.42 18.86
CA TRP A 204 12.54 7.53 18.10
C TRP A 204 13.51 8.55 18.69
N GLN A 205 13.01 9.70 19.16
CA GLN A 205 13.86 10.71 19.82
C GLN A 205 14.54 10.16 21.08
N ASN A 206 13.81 9.37 21.88
CA ASN A 206 14.33 8.71 23.07
C ASN A 206 15.43 7.70 22.73
N LEU A 207 15.25 6.89 21.67
CA LEU A 207 16.29 5.97 21.20
C LEU A 207 17.54 6.70 20.71
N LYS A 208 17.36 7.82 19.99
CA LYS A 208 18.48 8.64 19.53
C LYS A 208 19.23 9.28 20.69
N ALA A 209 18.53 9.79 21.70
CA ALA A 209 19.15 10.34 22.92
C ALA A 209 19.99 9.28 23.66
N GLN A 210 19.60 8.01 23.57
CA GLN A 210 20.35 6.88 24.13
C GLN A 210 21.43 6.30 23.19
N ASN A 211 21.66 6.88 22.00
CA ASN A 211 22.55 6.35 20.95
C ASN A 211 22.23 4.90 20.52
N LYS A 212 20.94 4.51 20.60
CA LYS A 212 20.44 3.18 20.23
C LYS A 212 19.81 3.12 18.83
N ASN A 213 19.73 4.23 18.11
CA ASN A 213 19.23 4.33 16.73
C ASN A 213 20.24 3.82 15.67
N LYS A 214 20.86 2.66 15.90
CA LYS A 214 21.77 2.01 14.95
C LYS A 214 20.99 1.20 13.92
N ILE A 215 21.59 0.98 12.75
CA ILE A 215 21.01 0.10 11.72
C ILE A 215 20.89 -1.31 12.30
N ALA A 216 19.66 -1.81 12.41
CA ALA A 216 19.35 -3.05 13.12
C ALA A 216 18.51 -4.04 12.28
N ILE A 217 18.71 -4.07 10.95
CA ILE A 217 17.96 -4.95 10.02
C ILE A 217 18.10 -6.43 10.40
N GLY A 218 19.25 -6.83 10.95
CA GLY A 218 19.47 -8.18 11.44
C GLY A 218 18.45 -8.64 12.49
N LYS A 219 17.71 -7.71 13.12
CA LYS A 219 16.62 -8.05 14.05
C LYS A 219 15.46 -8.77 13.38
N LEU A 220 15.20 -8.54 12.09
CA LEU A 220 14.17 -9.28 11.34
C LEU A 220 14.50 -10.77 11.25
N PHE A 221 15.78 -11.12 11.33
CA PHE A 221 16.29 -12.49 11.15
C PHE A 221 17.01 -13.03 12.39
N LYS A 222 16.80 -12.42 13.56
CA LYS A 222 17.58 -12.71 14.78
C LYS A 222 17.38 -14.13 15.30
N ASN A 223 16.16 -14.66 15.25
CA ASN A 223 15.83 -15.98 15.78
C ASN A 223 14.75 -16.66 14.91
N PRO A 224 14.57 -17.99 15.02
CA PRO A 224 13.62 -18.72 14.17
C PRO A 224 12.19 -18.19 14.23
N ARG A 225 11.76 -17.66 15.38
CA ARG A 225 10.43 -17.08 15.56
C ARG A 225 10.27 -15.78 14.76
N THR A 226 11.23 -14.85 14.85
CA THR A 226 11.18 -13.59 14.11
C THR A 226 11.35 -13.83 12.60
N ILE A 227 12.17 -14.82 12.21
CA ILE A 227 12.26 -15.25 10.80
C ILE A 227 10.89 -15.75 10.32
N ALA A 228 10.27 -16.67 11.06
CA ALA A 228 8.95 -17.19 10.72
C ALA A 228 7.91 -16.06 10.58
N THR A 229 7.87 -15.12 11.52
CA THR A 229 6.97 -13.97 11.48
C THR A 229 7.27 -13.04 10.30
N THR A 230 8.55 -12.75 10.00
CA THR A 230 8.96 -11.95 8.83
C THR A 230 8.52 -12.61 7.53
N THR A 231 8.74 -13.92 7.40
CA THR A 231 8.30 -14.71 6.24
C THR A 231 6.78 -14.72 6.12
N GLY A 232 6.06 -14.96 7.21
CA GLY A 232 4.59 -14.95 7.23
C GLY A 232 4.01 -13.59 6.82
N LEU A 233 4.56 -12.50 7.36
CA LEU A 233 4.13 -11.14 7.00
C LEU A 233 4.49 -10.79 5.54
N THR A 234 5.62 -11.29 5.02
CA THR A 234 6.00 -11.11 3.62
C THR A 234 5.02 -11.85 2.68
N ILE A 235 4.63 -13.07 3.02
CA ILE A 235 3.58 -13.83 2.31
C ILE A 235 2.26 -13.04 2.36
N ALA A 236 1.86 -12.54 3.53
CA ALA A 236 0.64 -11.75 3.68
C ALA A 236 0.66 -10.49 2.79
N CYS A 237 1.75 -9.71 2.81
CA CYS A 237 1.90 -8.53 1.96
C CYS A 237 1.94 -8.88 0.46
N ALA A 238 2.57 -10.00 0.08
CA ALA A 238 2.57 -10.48 -1.30
C ALA A 238 1.16 -10.82 -1.77
N VAL A 239 0.40 -11.57 -0.97
CA VAL A 239 -0.98 -11.93 -1.27
C VAL A 239 -1.90 -10.71 -1.29
N GLN A 240 -1.69 -9.73 -0.41
CA GLN A 240 -2.42 -8.46 -0.41
C GLN A 240 -2.24 -7.71 -1.73
N ASN A 241 -0.99 -7.50 -2.15
CA ASN A 241 -0.68 -6.80 -3.39
C ASN A 241 -1.15 -7.62 -4.60
N PHE A 242 -0.97 -8.94 -4.59
CA PHE A 242 -1.42 -9.82 -5.66
C PHE A 242 -2.94 -9.75 -5.82
N GLY A 243 -3.67 -9.78 -4.72
CA GLY A 243 -5.11 -9.58 -4.65
C GLY A 243 -5.59 -8.27 -5.24
N PHE A 244 -4.99 -7.16 -4.79
CA PHE A 244 -5.34 -5.82 -5.25
C PHE A 244 -5.12 -5.67 -6.77
N TYR A 245 -3.91 -5.95 -7.25
CA TYR A 245 -3.58 -5.81 -8.67
C TYR A 245 -4.30 -6.87 -9.52
N GLY A 246 -4.43 -8.09 -9.02
CA GLY A 246 -5.20 -9.17 -9.64
C GLY A 246 -6.64 -8.73 -9.92
N LEU A 247 -7.32 -8.17 -8.92
CA LEU A 247 -8.67 -7.66 -9.08
C LEU A 247 -8.74 -6.44 -10.00
N MET A 248 -7.94 -5.41 -9.73
CA MET A 248 -8.06 -4.12 -10.41
C MET A 248 -7.63 -4.17 -11.88
N VAL A 249 -6.69 -5.05 -12.23
CA VAL A 249 -6.17 -5.16 -13.60
C VAL A 249 -6.97 -6.19 -14.40
N TRP A 250 -7.19 -7.38 -13.86
CA TRP A 250 -7.70 -8.50 -14.65
C TRP A 250 -9.21 -8.64 -14.64
N MET A 251 -9.92 -8.19 -13.59
CA MET A 251 -11.39 -8.31 -13.56
C MET A 251 -12.07 -7.43 -14.61
N PRO A 252 -11.70 -6.14 -14.78
CA PRO A 252 -12.25 -5.34 -15.88
C PRO A 252 -11.99 -5.98 -17.24
N ASN A 253 -10.79 -6.56 -17.43
CA ASN A 253 -10.43 -7.24 -18.67
C ASN A 253 -11.28 -8.49 -18.92
N MET A 254 -11.47 -9.33 -17.90
CA MET A 254 -12.32 -10.53 -17.96
C MET A 254 -13.76 -10.18 -18.34
N ILE A 255 -14.33 -9.13 -17.73
CA ILE A 255 -15.70 -8.65 -18.04
C ILE A 255 -15.80 -8.22 -19.52
N ALA A 256 -14.81 -7.48 -20.02
CA ALA A 256 -14.82 -6.99 -21.40
C ALA A 256 -14.55 -8.09 -22.44
N THR A 257 -13.64 -9.02 -22.15
CA THR A 257 -13.08 -9.96 -23.15
C THR A 257 -13.67 -11.36 -23.07
N GLU A 258 -13.81 -11.94 -21.87
CA GLU A 258 -14.38 -13.28 -21.69
C GLU A 258 -15.91 -13.23 -21.66
N LEU A 259 -16.48 -12.34 -20.84
CA LEU A 259 -17.93 -12.19 -20.73
C LEU A 259 -18.53 -11.36 -21.88
N LYS A 260 -17.68 -10.70 -22.68
CA LYS A 260 -18.06 -9.86 -23.82
C LYS A 260 -19.10 -8.80 -23.47
N LEU A 261 -19.06 -8.29 -22.23
CA LEU A 261 -19.97 -7.27 -21.76
C LEU A 261 -19.50 -5.87 -22.21
N PRO A 262 -20.42 -4.89 -22.38
CA PRO A 262 -20.07 -3.55 -22.84
C PRO A 262 -18.99 -2.88 -21.99
N PHE A 263 -18.08 -2.12 -22.61
CA PHE A 263 -16.99 -1.45 -21.87
C PHE A 263 -17.48 -0.55 -20.72
N LYS A 264 -18.63 0.11 -20.86
CA LYS A 264 -19.25 0.90 -19.79
C LYS A 264 -19.42 0.12 -18.47
N ASN A 265 -19.63 -1.20 -18.56
CA ASN A 265 -19.81 -2.08 -17.42
C ASN A 265 -18.53 -2.24 -16.59
N THR A 266 -17.35 -2.27 -17.23
CA THR A 266 -16.06 -2.38 -16.51
C THR A 266 -15.77 -1.14 -15.67
N MET A 267 -16.17 0.04 -16.17
CA MET A 267 -16.08 1.30 -15.43
C MET A 267 -16.97 1.28 -14.17
N PHE A 268 -18.24 0.90 -14.32
CA PHE A 268 -19.15 0.77 -13.17
C PHE A 268 -18.65 -0.25 -12.13
N TRP A 269 -18.14 -1.37 -12.62
CA TRP A 269 -17.54 -2.39 -11.76
C TRP A 269 -16.35 -1.85 -10.96
N THR A 270 -15.44 -1.13 -11.63
CA THR A 270 -14.23 -0.57 -11.01
C THR A 270 -14.59 0.45 -9.92
N ILE A 271 -15.54 1.34 -10.20
CA ILE A 271 -16.04 2.33 -9.23
C ILE A 271 -16.68 1.62 -8.03
N SER A 272 -17.60 0.70 -8.27
CA SER A 272 -18.27 -0.09 -7.23
C SER A 272 -17.25 -0.81 -6.33
N THR A 273 -16.28 -1.47 -6.94
CA THR A 273 -15.23 -2.21 -6.24
C THR A 273 -14.33 -1.29 -5.43
N THR A 274 -13.97 -0.11 -5.94
CA THR A 274 -13.15 0.88 -5.22
C THR A 274 -13.87 1.44 -3.99
N ILE A 275 -15.19 1.66 -4.07
CA ILE A 275 -16.02 2.03 -2.92
C ILE A 275 -16.00 0.90 -1.88
N GLY A 276 -16.21 -0.35 -2.32
CA GLY A 276 -16.10 -1.53 -1.48
C GLY A 276 -14.75 -1.63 -0.76
N MET A 277 -13.64 -1.48 -1.50
CA MET A 277 -12.27 -1.45 -0.95
C MET A 277 -12.10 -0.37 0.11
N SER A 278 -12.59 0.84 -0.16
CA SER A 278 -12.47 1.99 0.76
C SER A 278 -13.23 1.75 2.07
N LEU A 279 -14.48 1.26 1.97
CA LEU A 279 -15.26 0.88 3.14
C LEU A 279 -14.61 -0.27 3.91
N GLY A 280 -14.07 -1.26 3.19
CA GLY A 280 -13.32 -2.38 3.75
C GLY A 280 -12.15 -1.91 4.59
N ILE A 281 -11.36 -0.96 4.08
CA ILE A 281 -10.17 -0.42 4.75
C ILE A 281 -10.56 0.21 6.09
N LEU A 282 -11.63 1.00 6.12
CA LEU A 282 -12.12 1.66 7.33
C LEU A 282 -12.63 0.65 8.37
N ILE A 283 -13.47 -0.27 7.95
CA ILE A 283 -14.08 -1.26 8.86
C ILE A 283 -13.01 -2.23 9.38
N PHE A 284 -12.05 -2.63 8.55
CA PHE A 284 -10.99 -3.55 8.95
C PHE A 284 -10.13 -2.99 10.08
N GLY A 285 -9.73 -1.70 10.01
CA GLY A 285 -8.99 -1.07 11.11
C GLY A 285 -9.77 -1.10 12.42
N TRP A 286 -11.08 -0.84 12.37
CA TRP A 286 -11.95 -0.97 13.54
C TRP A 286 -12.02 -2.41 14.08
N LEU A 287 -12.12 -3.41 13.19
CA LEU A 287 -12.14 -4.83 13.55
C LEU A 287 -10.82 -5.27 14.21
N CYS A 288 -9.66 -4.86 13.66
CA CYS A 288 -8.36 -5.18 14.24
C CYS A 288 -8.19 -4.61 15.66
N ASP A 289 -8.67 -3.40 15.90
CA ASP A 289 -8.63 -2.78 17.23
C ASP A 289 -9.62 -3.46 18.20
N LYS A 290 -10.81 -3.85 17.73
CA LYS A 290 -11.86 -4.46 18.56
C LYS A 290 -11.63 -5.94 18.86
N PHE A 291 -11.36 -6.75 17.84
CA PHE A 291 -11.29 -8.21 17.93
C PHE A 291 -9.87 -8.75 17.99
N GLY A 292 -8.89 -8.00 17.46
CA GLY A 292 -7.51 -8.44 17.34
C GLY A 292 -7.09 -8.57 15.88
N ARG A 293 -5.78 -8.57 15.62
CA ARG A 293 -5.23 -8.47 14.27
C ARG A 293 -5.41 -9.82 13.57
N ARG A 294 -4.92 -10.90 14.17
CA ARG A 294 -4.95 -12.26 13.59
C ARG A 294 -6.36 -12.75 13.25
N PRO A 295 -7.39 -12.70 14.13
CA PRO A 295 -8.73 -13.19 13.78
C PRO A 295 -9.37 -12.33 12.68
N SER A 296 -9.09 -11.02 12.66
CA SER A 296 -9.61 -10.10 11.64
C SER A 296 -9.02 -10.42 10.26
N TYR A 297 -7.70 -10.62 10.18
CA TYR A 297 -7.03 -11.06 8.95
C TYR A 297 -7.54 -12.43 8.48
N ILE A 298 -7.59 -13.43 9.36
CA ILE A 298 -8.07 -14.78 8.99
C ILE A 298 -9.51 -14.72 8.44
N LEU A 299 -10.40 -13.95 9.09
CA LEU A 299 -11.77 -13.75 8.62
C LEU A 299 -11.79 -13.16 7.21
N PHE A 300 -11.08 -12.05 6.98
CA PHE A 300 -11.08 -11.39 5.67
C PHE A 300 -10.44 -12.25 4.58
N LEU A 301 -9.37 -12.98 4.90
CA LEU A 301 -8.71 -13.89 3.97
C LEU A 301 -9.62 -15.05 3.58
N PHE A 302 -10.29 -15.67 4.55
CA PHE A 302 -11.21 -16.77 4.28
C PHE A 302 -12.42 -16.31 3.45
N VAL A 303 -13.03 -15.19 3.83
CA VAL A 303 -14.15 -14.63 3.07
C VAL A 303 -13.70 -14.23 1.66
N SER A 304 -12.51 -13.63 1.49
CA SER A 304 -11.95 -13.31 0.17
C SER A 304 -11.82 -14.56 -0.70
N ALA A 305 -11.27 -15.66 -0.15
CA ALA A 305 -11.10 -16.92 -0.88
C ALA A 305 -12.44 -17.48 -1.37
N VAL A 306 -13.45 -17.48 -0.49
CA VAL A 306 -14.80 -17.98 -0.79
C VAL A 306 -15.52 -17.06 -1.79
N SER A 307 -15.50 -15.75 -1.56
CA SER A 307 -16.18 -14.78 -2.42
C SER A 307 -15.65 -14.81 -3.85
N ILE A 308 -14.33 -14.93 -4.03
CA ILE A 308 -13.70 -15.05 -5.36
C ILE A 308 -14.14 -16.33 -6.07
N TRP A 309 -14.20 -17.45 -5.36
CA TRP A 309 -14.70 -18.71 -5.94
C TRP A 309 -16.13 -18.58 -6.46
N PHE A 310 -17.04 -18.00 -5.67
CA PHE A 310 -18.42 -17.78 -6.10
C PHE A 310 -18.55 -16.78 -7.24
N TYR A 311 -17.70 -15.76 -7.27
CA TYR A 311 -17.73 -14.71 -8.27
C TYR A 311 -17.54 -15.23 -9.70
N PHE A 312 -16.63 -16.18 -9.89
CA PHE A 312 -16.34 -16.72 -11.23
C PHE A 312 -17.44 -17.61 -11.81
N HIS A 313 -18.44 -17.96 -11.00
CA HIS A 313 -19.62 -18.67 -11.47
C HIS A 313 -20.76 -17.72 -11.89
N GLN A 314 -20.53 -16.40 -11.84
CA GLN A 314 -21.52 -15.38 -12.19
C GLN A 314 -21.29 -14.80 -13.58
N THR A 315 -22.37 -14.62 -14.33
CA THR A 315 -22.35 -13.96 -15.65
C THR A 315 -23.25 -12.73 -15.71
N ASP A 316 -24.12 -12.54 -14.72
CA ASP A 316 -25.03 -11.41 -14.62
C ASP A 316 -24.31 -10.14 -14.15
N MET A 317 -24.45 -9.05 -14.92
CA MET A 317 -23.71 -7.81 -14.63
C MET A 317 -24.09 -7.19 -13.30
N PHE A 318 -25.36 -7.23 -12.91
CA PHE A 318 -25.80 -6.61 -11.66
C PHE A 318 -25.18 -7.35 -10.46
N ILE A 319 -25.14 -8.68 -10.52
CA ILE A 319 -24.45 -9.51 -9.53
C ILE A 319 -22.96 -9.18 -9.51
N LEU A 320 -22.30 -9.10 -10.67
CA LEU A 320 -20.87 -8.79 -10.78
C LEU A 320 -20.51 -7.41 -10.17
N ILE A 321 -21.37 -6.39 -10.31
CA ILE A 321 -21.13 -5.06 -9.72
C ILE A 321 -21.23 -5.12 -8.18
N ILE A 322 -22.29 -5.72 -7.65
CA ILE A 322 -22.54 -5.79 -6.20
C ILE A 322 -21.48 -6.67 -5.52
N PHE A 323 -21.24 -7.86 -6.07
CA PHE A 323 -20.22 -8.76 -5.56
C PHE A 323 -18.82 -8.19 -5.78
N GLY A 324 -18.59 -7.40 -6.82
CA GLY A 324 -17.34 -6.66 -7.02
C GLY A 324 -17.02 -5.76 -5.82
N SER A 325 -18.01 -5.00 -5.34
CA SER A 325 -17.88 -4.20 -4.11
C SER A 325 -17.57 -5.07 -2.88
N ALA A 326 -18.33 -6.16 -2.68
CA ALA A 326 -18.10 -7.08 -1.57
C ALA A 326 -16.69 -7.71 -1.62
N ILE A 327 -16.22 -8.11 -2.79
CA ILE A 327 -14.89 -8.66 -2.96
C ILE A 327 -13.82 -7.60 -2.72
N GLY A 328 -13.99 -6.40 -3.28
CA GLY A 328 -13.11 -5.27 -2.98
C GLY A 328 -12.99 -5.00 -1.48
N PHE A 329 -14.12 -5.05 -0.78
CA PHE A 329 -14.20 -4.87 0.67
C PHE A 329 -13.32 -5.89 1.42
N PHE A 330 -13.43 -7.18 1.12
CA PHE A 330 -12.66 -8.20 1.83
C PHE A 330 -11.21 -8.30 1.35
N VAL A 331 -10.98 -8.23 0.04
CA VAL A 331 -9.65 -8.38 -0.55
C VAL A 331 -8.74 -7.22 -0.20
N ASN A 332 -9.23 -5.99 -0.31
CA ASN A 332 -8.40 -4.82 -0.06
C ASN A 332 -8.63 -4.19 1.32
N GLY A 333 -9.70 -4.54 2.02
CA GLY A 333 -9.97 -3.98 3.35
C GLY A 333 -8.84 -4.24 4.35
N MET A 334 -8.20 -5.41 4.24
CA MET A 334 -7.04 -5.79 5.05
C MET A 334 -5.86 -4.81 4.96
N MET A 335 -5.78 -4.02 3.87
CA MET A 335 -4.74 -3.01 3.69
C MET A 335 -4.65 -2.04 4.87
N GLY A 336 -5.78 -1.75 5.51
CA GLY A 336 -5.84 -0.81 6.63
C GLY A 336 -5.12 -1.28 7.90
N GLY A 337 -4.95 -2.59 8.10
CA GLY A 337 -4.30 -3.12 9.31
C GLY A 337 -2.79 -3.31 9.19
N TYR A 338 -2.20 -3.26 7.99
CA TYR A 338 -0.81 -3.68 7.81
C TYR A 338 0.19 -2.76 8.51
N GLY A 339 -0.09 -1.46 8.57
CA GLY A 339 0.75 -0.53 9.31
C GLY A 339 0.83 -0.89 10.79
N ALA A 340 -0.31 -1.11 11.45
CA ALA A 340 -0.34 -1.50 12.85
C ALA A 340 0.25 -2.91 13.09
N LEU A 341 -0.08 -3.87 12.22
CA LEU A 341 0.40 -5.24 12.30
C LEU A 341 1.93 -5.30 12.22
N LEU A 342 2.52 -4.63 11.23
CA LEU A 342 3.97 -4.61 11.06
C LEU A 342 4.63 -3.86 12.22
N ALA A 343 4.11 -2.68 12.60
CA ALA A 343 4.64 -1.88 13.71
C ALA A 343 4.77 -2.67 15.02
N GLU A 344 3.77 -3.48 15.34
CA GLU A 344 3.68 -4.23 16.60
C GLU A 344 4.64 -5.43 16.65
N HIS A 345 5.12 -5.94 15.52
CA HIS A 345 6.03 -7.08 15.49
C HIS A 345 7.50 -6.71 15.61
N TYR A 346 7.86 -5.44 15.36
CA TYR A 346 9.25 -5.01 15.32
C TYR A 346 9.54 -3.85 16.29
N PRO A 347 10.73 -3.85 16.91
CA PRO A 347 11.17 -2.77 17.79
C PRO A 347 11.45 -1.49 17.01
N THR A 348 11.37 -0.34 17.68
CA THR A 348 11.45 1.00 17.05
C THR A 348 12.72 1.20 16.22
N ASP A 349 13.85 0.63 16.62
CA ASP A 349 15.13 0.77 15.89
C ASP A 349 15.24 -0.07 14.60
N ALA A 350 14.25 -0.92 14.31
CA ALA A 350 14.15 -1.68 13.06
C ALA A 350 12.74 -1.60 12.43
N ARG A 351 11.83 -0.82 13.00
CA ARG A 351 10.41 -0.81 12.63
C ARG A 351 10.19 -0.28 11.22
N SER A 352 10.82 0.84 10.89
CA SER A 352 10.65 1.43 9.56
C SER A 352 11.30 0.56 8.48
N SER A 353 12.46 -0.05 8.79
CA SER A 353 13.06 -1.07 7.93
C SER A 353 12.12 -2.24 7.72
N ALA A 354 11.52 -2.80 8.78
CA ALA A 354 10.63 -3.95 8.67
C ALA A 354 9.40 -3.63 7.82
N GLU A 355 8.73 -2.50 8.09
CA GLU A 355 7.55 -2.10 7.33
C GLU A 355 7.85 -1.93 5.83
N ASN A 356 8.94 -1.24 5.49
CA ASN A 356 9.27 -1.00 4.09
C ASN A 356 9.80 -2.25 3.37
N ILE A 357 10.66 -3.04 4.02
CA ILE A 357 11.23 -4.25 3.41
C ILE A 357 10.14 -5.28 3.17
N ILE A 358 9.35 -5.61 4.21
CA ILE A 358 8.33 -6.66 4.12
C ILE A 358 7.27 -6.29 3.10
N PHE A 359 6.79 -5.04 3.13
CA PHE A 359 5.76 -4.59 2.20
C PHE A 359 6.25 -4.52 0.76
N ASN A 360 7.42 -3.92 0.51
CA ASN A 360 7.89 -3.78 -0.87
C ASN A 360 8.40 -5.09 -1.46
N VAL A 361 9.03 -5.97 -0.68
CA VAL A 361 9.36 -7.33 -1.16
C VAL A 361 8.06 -8.07 -1.51
N GLY A 362 7.02 -7.96 -0.68
CA GLY A 362 5.69 -8.48 -1.00
C GLY A 362 5.13 -7.89 -2.30
N ARG A 363 5.23 -6.57 -2.49
CA ARG A 363 4.84 -5.86 -3.71
C ARG A 363 5.62 -6.36 -4.95
N GLY A 364 6.91 -6.62 -4.81
CA GLY A 364 7.76 -7.19 -5.86
C GLY A 364 7.36 -8.61 -6.25
N ILE A 365 7.10 -9.48 -5.25
CA ILE A 365 6.60 -10.85 -5.48
C ILE A 365 5.25 -10.81 -6.21
N ALA A 366 4.34 -9.93 -5.78
CA ALA A 366 3.04 -9.76 -6.42
C ALA A 366 3.14 -9.34 -7.90
N GLY A 367 4.17 -8.58 -8.28
CA GLY A 367 4.45 -8.23 -9.67
C GLY A 367 4.74 -9.47 -10.53
N ILE A 368 5.49 -10.44 -10.01
CA ILE A 368 5.75 -11.72 -10.68
C ILE A 368 4.44 -12.51 -10.84
N SER A 369 3.56 -12.46 -9.83
CA SER A 369 2.25 -13.12 -9.90
C SER A 369 1.35 -12.57 -11.02
N GLN A 370 1.52 -11.32 -11.46
CA GLN A 370 0.79 -10.77 -12.61
C GLN A 370 1.23 -11.41 -13.93
N VAL A 371 2.52 -11.71 -14.09
CA VAL A 371 3.05 -12.42 -15.26
C VAL A 371 2.49 -13.85 -15.29
N LEU A 372 2.39 -14.50 -14.12
CA LEU A 372 1.78 -15.82 -14.01
C LEU A 372 0.31 -15.81 -14.43
N ILE A 373 -0.49 -14.82 -13.99
CA ILE A 373 -1.88 -14.67 -14.45
C ILE A 373 -1.92 -14.49 -15.97
N ALA A 374 -1.10 -13.60 -16.52
CA ALA A 374 -1.05 -13.35 -17.96
C ALA A 374 -0.77 -14.63 -18.77
N TYR A 375 0.22 -15.42 -18.34
CA TYR A 375 0.54 -16.69 -18.98
C TYR A 375 -0.62 -17.68 -18.88
N LEU A 376 -1.19 -17.88 -17.69
CA LEU A 376 -2.30 -18.80 -17.48
C LEU A 376 -3.56 -18.39 -18.25
N ALA A 377 -3.80 -17.09 -18.42
CA ALA A 377 -4.90 -16.59 -19.24
C ALA A 377 -4.76 -16.96 -20.73
N THR A 378 -3.54 -17.18 -21.23
CA THR A 378 -3.32 -17.62 -22.63
C THR A 378 -3.50 -19.12 -22.83
N VAL A 379 -3.20 -19.93 -21.80
CA VAL A 379 -3.25 -21.40 -21.87
C VAL A 379 -4.61 -21.94 -21.43
N TYR A 380 -5.22 -21.30 -20.44
CA TYR A 380 -6.51 -21.67 -19.85
C TYR A 380 -7.52 -20.53 -20.04
N SER A 381 -7.85 -19.80 -18.98
CA SER A 381 -8.70 -18.61 -18.99
C SER A 381 -8.30 -17.66 -17.88
N ILE A 382 -8.67 -16.38 -17.98
CA ILE A 382 -8.51 -15.36 -16.94
C ILE A 382 -9.26 -15.80 -15.69
N SER A 383 -10.47 -16.34 -15.85
CA SER A 383 -11.25 -16.90 -14.74
C SER A 383 -10.49 -17.99 -13.96
N TYR A 384 -9.83 -18.92 -14.68
CA TYR A 384 -8.99 -19.96 -14.05
C TYR A 384 -7.75 -19.37 -13.37
N ALA A 385 -7.06 -18.44 -14.04
CA ALA A 385 -5.87 -17.78 -13.50
C ALA A 385 -6.18 -17.01 -12.20
N LEU A 386 -7.36 -16.39 -12.11
CA LEU A 386 -7.79 -15.68 -10.92
C LEU A 386 -8.34 -16.60 -9.82
N ALA A 387 -8.81 -17.80 -10.14
CA ALA A 387 -9.15 -18.79 -9.12
C ALA A 387 -7.94 -19.16 -8.24
N LEU A 388 -6.71 -19.04 -8.76
CA LEU A 388 -5.48 -19.19 -7.96
C LEU A 388 -5.34 -18.13 -6.85
N LEU A 389 -5.97 -16.96 -6.98
CA LEU A 389 -6.03 -15.99 -5.89
C LEU A 389 -6.73 -16.57 -4.66
N SER A 390 -7.77 -17.39 -4.85
CA SER A 390 -8.45 -18.07 -3.74
C SER A 390 -7.48 -18.95 -2.95
N ALA A 391 -6.65 -19.74 -3.65
CA ALA A 391 -5.60 -20.55 -3.01
C ALA A 391 -4.53 -19.68 -2.33
N ALA A 392 -4.15 -18.54 -2.93
CA ALA A 392 -3.20 -17.61 -2.33
C ALA A 392 -3.73 -16.98 -1.02
N TYR A 393 -5.03 -16.68 -0.94
CA TYR A 393 -5.65 -16.20 0.31
C TYR A 393 -5.66 -17.27 1.40
N LEU A 394 -5.93 -18.53 1.05
CA LEU A 394 -5.84 -19.64 2.01
C LEU A 394 -4.40 -19.85 2.49
N LEU A 395 -3.41 -19.70 1.61
CA LEU A 395 -1.99 -19.72 1.98
C LEU A 395 -1.65 -18.59 2.96
N SER A 396 -2.12 -17.37 2.71
CA SER A 396 -1.94 -16.24 3.63
C SER A 396 -2.65 -16.50 4.97
N ALA A 397 -3.86 -17.09 4.97
CA ALA A 397 -4.57 -17.44 6.19
C ALA A 397 -3.78 -18.48 7.01
N ALA A 398 -3.19 -19.48 6.35
CA ALA A 398 -2.29 -20.42 6.99
C ALA A 398 -1.05 -19.72 7.57
N ALA A 399 -0.44 -18.77 6.86
CA ALA A 399 0.66 -17.96 7.39
C ALA A 399 0.25 -17.20 8.67
N PHE A 400 -0.95 -16.62 8.72
CA PHE A 400 -1.49 -16.01 9.94
C PHE A 400 -1.70 -17.00 11.09
N VAL A 401 -2.09 -18.24 10.78
CA VAL A 401 -2.30 -19.27 11.79
C VAL A 401 -0.97 -19.77 12.39
N PHE A 402 0.01 -20.03 11.54
CA PHE A 402 1.22 -20.75 11.93
C PHE A 402 2.45 -19.86 12.18
N LEU A 403 2.54 -18.71 11.51
CA LEU A 403 3.77 -17.90 11.47
C LEU A 403 3.63 -16.52 12.14
N ILE A 404 2.42 -15.96 12.20
CA ILE A 404 2.16 -14.60 12.68
C ILE A 404 1.48 -14.63 14.06
N PRO A 405 2.15 -14.18 15.13
CA PRO A 405 1.55 -14.04 16.45
C PRO A 405 0.44 -12.97 16.50
N GLU A 406 -0.50 -13.13 17.43
CA GLU A 406 -1.46 -12.06 17.76
C GLU A 406 -0.75 -10.92 18.52
N THR A 407 -1.15 -9.69 18.22
CA THR A 407 -0.50 -8.45 18.70
C THR A 407 -1.48 -7.44 19.31
N LYS A 408 -2.77 -7.80 19.42
CA LYS A 408 -3.81 -6.95 20.01
C LYS A 408 -3.36 -6.31 21.33
N GLY A 409 -3.34 -4.98 21.34
CA GLY A 409 -3.03 -4.21 22.56
C GLY A 409 -1.55 -4.20 22.94
N LYS A 410 -0.65 -4.62 22.06
CA LYS A 410 0.80 -4.57 22.30
C LYS A 410 1.31 -3.12 22.27
N GLU A 411 2.05 -2.75 23.32
CA GLU A 411 2.78 -1.48 23.36
C GLU A 411 4.00 -1.53 22.44
N LEU A 412 4.36 -0.36 21.89
CA LEU A 412 5.56 -0.24 21.07
C LEU A 412 6.76 0.05 21.96
N GLU A 413 7.84 -0.68 21.71
CA GLU A 413 9.16 -0.49 22.33
C GLU A 413 10.13 0.12 21.33
#